data_AF-A0A061AG43-F1
#
_entry.id   AF-A0A061AG43-F1
#
_cell.length_a   1.000
_cell.length_b   1.000
_cell.length_c   1.000
_cell.angle_alpha   90.00
_cell.angle_beta   90.00
_cell.angle_gamma   90.00
#
_symmetry.space_group_name_H-M   'P 1'
#
loop_
_entity.id
_entity.type
_entity.pdbx_description
1 polymer ?
#
loop_
_entity_poly.entity_id
_entity_poly.type
_entity_poly.pdbx_seq_one_letter_code
_entity_poly.pdbx_strand_id
1 'polypeptide(L)'
;MLGPHMLRRLKADVFKHMPTKTELILRVELSPMQKKYYKFILTRNFDALNTRGGGNQVSLLNVVMDLKKCCNHPYLFPGAAMEAPKIPNGMYEGSALTRASGKLTLLQKMMVKLKEGGHRVLVFSQVHTHTHTHTHTHTHTHTHTHTHTHTHTL
;
A
#
# COMPACT_ATOMS: atom_id res chain seq x y z
N MET A 1 30.44 -4.99 24.70
CA MET A 1 30.34 -3.76 25.52
C MET A 1 28.93 -3.12 25.56
N LEU A 2 27.84 -3.78 25.12
CA LEU A 2 26.48 -3.18 25.21
C LEU A 2 25.68 -3.57 26.47
N GLY A 3 26.04 -4.64 27.18
CA GLY A 3 25.27 -5.22 28.29
C GLY A 3 24.79 -4.22 29.37
N PRO A 4 25.67 -3.37 29.94
CA PRO A 4 25.24 -2.43 30.99
C PRO A 4 24.47 -1.21 30.47
N HIS A 5 24.44 -0.98 29.14
CA HIS A 5 23.83 0.23 28.55
C HIS A 5 22.55 -0.06 27.74
N MET A 6 22.20 -1.34 27.52
CA MET A 6 21.05 -1.72 26.70
C MET A 6 20.16 -2.72 27.42
N LEU A 7 18.91 -2.31 27.67
CA LEU A 7 17.86 -3.22 28.16
C LEU A 7 17.08 -3.79 26.98
N ARG A 8 17.04 -5.12 26.88
CA ARG A 8 16.24 -5.86 25.90
C ARG A 8 15.44 -6.95 26.61
N ARG A 9 14.13 -7.01 26.34
CA ARG A 9 13.24 -8.13 26.76
C ARG A 9 12.45 -8.62 25.56
N LEU A 10 12.21 -9.93 25.49
CA LEU A 10 11.32 -10.50 24.49
C LEU A 10 9.91 -10.61 25.05
N LYS A 11 8.90 -10.54 24.18
CA LYS A 11 7.50 -10.75 24.60
C LYS A 11 7.30 -12.12 25.25
N ALA A 12 8.00 -13.15 24.77
CA ALA A 12 7.97 -14.50 25.32
C ALA A 12 8.44 -14.56 26.78
N ASP A 13 9.41 -13.71 27.16
CA ASP A 13 9.97 -13.68 28.52
C ASP A 13 9.03 -12.99 29.53
N VAL A 14 8.10 -12.16 29.04
CA VAL A 14 7.26 -11.27 29.87
C VAL A 14 5.79 -11.70 29.89
N PHE A 15 5.26 -12.20 28.77
CA PHE A 15 3.83 -12.53 28.62
C PHE A 15 3.61 -13.97 28.13
N LYS A 16 3.47 -14.90 29.09
CA LYS A 16 3.36 -16.35 28.83
C LYS A 16 2.06 -16.78 28.12
N HIS A 17 1.00 -15.98 28.19
CA HIS A 17 -0.30 -16.27 27.57
C HIS A 17 -0.61 -15.37 26.35
N MET A 18 0.40 -14.72 25.76
CA MET A 18 0.20 -13.93 24.55
C MET A 18 -0.04 -14.85 23.36
N PRO A 19 -1.11 -14.66 22.56
CA PRO A 19 -1.31 -15.42 21.34
C PRO A 19 -0.11 -15.29 20.40
N THR A 20 0.19 -16.37 19.67
CA THR A 20 1.31 -16.38 18.72
C THR A 20 1.04 -15.46 17.54
N LYS A 21 2.09 -14.83 17.03
CA LYS A 21 2.03 -14.04 15.80
C LYS A 21 2.27 -14.97 14.62
N THR A 22 1.30 -15.04 13.71
CA THR A 22 1.48 -15.72 12.41
C THR A 22 1.79 -14.69 11.33
N GLU A 23 2.74 -15.01 10.45
CA GLU A 23 3.08 -14.21 9.28
C GLU A 23 2.74 -15.00 8.01
N LEU A 24 1.94 -14.39 7.12
CA LEU A 24 1.47 -15.01 5.89
C LEU A 24 1.80 -14.10 4.71
N ILE A 25 2.44 -14.65 3.67
CA ILE A 25 2.75 -13.92 2.44
C ILE A 25 1.70 -14.27 1.39
N LEU A 26 0.87 -13.28 1.05
CA LEU A 26 -0.13 -13.42 0.00
C LEU A 26 0.44 -12.99 -1.34
N ARG A 27 0.62 -13.96 -2.25
CA ARG A 27 0.98 -13.70 -3.64
C ARG A 27 -0.28 -13.29 -4.40
N VAL A 28 -0.19 -12.20 -5.14
CA VAL A 28 -1.33 -11.61 -5.86
C VAL A 28 -0.95 -11.38 -7.30
N GLU A 29 -1.83 -11.78 -8.22
CA GLU A 29 -1.64 -11.49 -9.63
C GLU A 29 -1.97 -10.04 -9.96
N LEU A 30 -1.27 -9.48 -10.96
CA LEU A 30 -1.57 -8.15 -11.49
C LEU A 30 -2.88 -8.18 -12.28
N SER A 31 -3.70 -7.14 -12.12
CA SER A 31 -4.88 -6.91 -12.96
C SER A 31 -4.47 -6.68 -14.44
N PRO A 32 -5.39 -6.83 -15.41
CA PRO A 32 -5.10 -6.50 -16.80
C PRO A 32 -4.59 -5.07 -16.99
N MET A 33 -5.16 -4.09 -16.26
CA MET A 33 -4.71 -2.70 -16.31
C MET A 33 -3.32 -2.53 -15.72
N GLN A 34 -3.01 -3.20 -14.59
CA GLN A 34 -1.67 -3.19 -14.03
C GLN A 34 -0.66 -3.80 -15.00
N LYS A 35 -0.96 -4.92 -15.65
CA LYS A 35 -0.09 -5.53 -16.67
C LYS A 35 0.19 -4.57 -17.83
N LYS A 36 -0.83 -3.85 -18.30
CA LYS A 36 -0.69 -2.82 -19.35
C LYS A 36 0.29 -1.71 -18.93
N TYR A 37 0.09 -1.12 -17.75
CA TYR A 37 0.98 -0.06 -17.23
C TYR A 37 2.38 -0.57 -16.91
N TYR A 38 2.49 -1.79 -16.36
CA TYR A 38 3.77 -2.45 -16.09
C TYR A 38 4.59 -2.60 -17.39
N LYS A 39 3.93 -3.01 -18.49
CA LYS A 39 4.55 -3.07 -19.82
C LYS A 39 5.02 -1.68 -20.27
N PHE A 40 4.19 -0.65 -20.16
CA PHE A 40 4.56 0.72 -20.54
C PHE A 40 5.78 1.26 -19.79
N ILE A 41 5.86 0.98 -18.48
CA ILE A 41 6.99 1.39 -17.63
C ILE A 41 8.28 0.67 -18.09
N LEU A 42 8.21 -0.64 -18.31
CA LEU A 42 9.37 -1.43 -18.75
C LEU A 42 9.86 -1.01 -20.14
N THR A 43 8.95 -0.71 -21.07
CA THR A 43 9.30 -0.29 -22.43
C THR A 43 9.63 1.20 -22.53
N ARG A 44 9.64 1.94 -21.41
CA ARG A 44 9.84 3.40 -21.36
C ARG A 44 8.93 4.17 -22.33
N ASN A 45 7.68 3.75 -22.45
CA ASN A 45 6.72 4.43 -23.33
C ASN A 45 6.20 5.70 -22.66
N PHE A 46 6.92 6.81 -22.85
CA PHE A 46 6.63 8.10 -22.23
C PHE A 46 5.26 8.67 -22.62
N ASP A 47 4.86 8.52 -23.89
CA ASP A 47 3.59 9.06 -24.41
C ASP A 47 2.36 8.36 -23.83
N ALA A 48 2.49 7.07 -23.47
CA ALA A 48 1.39 6.30 -22.89
C ALA A 48 1.25 6.50 -21.37
N LEU A 49 2.31 6.99 -20.69
CA LEU A 49 2.33 7.22 -19.25
C LEU A 49 2.02 8.67 -18.89
N ASN A 50 2.41 9.60 -19.75
CA ASN A 50 2.22 11.02 -19.58
C ASN A 50 1.08 11.55 -20.46
N THR A 51 0.17 12.29 -19.84
CA THR A 51 -0.91 12.95 -20.56
C THR A 51 -0.38 14.22 -21.22
N ARG A 52 -0.76 14.45 -22.49
CA ARG A 52 -0.29 15.56 -23.33
C ARG A 52 -0.61 16.97 -22.81
N GLY A 53 -1.35 17.10 -21.71
CA GLY A 53 -1.66 18.37 -21.07
C GLY A 53 -0.87 18.56 -19.77
N GLY A 54 0.31 19.18 -19.84
CA GLY A 54 0.97 20.02 -18.82
C GLY A 54 1.01 19.62 -17.34
N GLY A 55 0.54 18.46 -16.93
CA GLY A 55 0.50 17.99 -15.55
C GLY A 55 1.82 17.37 -15.11
N ASN A 56 1.90 16.99 -13.81
CA ASN A 56 3.04 16.33 -13.19
C ASN A 56 3.53 15.14 -14.04
N GLN A 57 4.60 15.34 -14.79
CA GLN A 57 5.15 14.35 -15.70
C GLN A 57 5.80 13.22 -14.91
N VAL A 58 5.48 11.97 -15.27
CA VAL A 58 6.15 10.79 -14.75
C VAL A 58 7.56 10.77 -15.35
N SER A 59 8.55 11.12 -14.53
CA SER A 59 9.96 10.96 -14.85
C SER A 59 10.40 9.54 -14.48
N LEU A 60 10.72 8.72 -15.49
CA LEU A 60 11.19 7.34 -15.31
C LEU A 60 12.63 7.24 -14.77
N LEU A 61 13.21 8.32 -14.21
CA LEU A 61 14.53 8.28 -13.55
C LEU A 61 14.57 7.21 -12.43
N ASN A 62 13.41 6.82 -11.89
CA ASN A 62 13.30 5.75 -10.92
C ASN A 62 12.24 4.71 -11.33
N VAL A 63 12.52 3.95 -12.40
CA VAL A 63 11.69 2.82 -12.90
C VAL A 63 11.19 1.91 -11.77
N VAL A 64 12.04 1.61 -10.79
CA VAL A 64 11.67 0.75 -9.65
C VAL A 64 10.51 1.34 -8.84
N MET A 65 10.50 2.66 -8.64
CA MET A 65 9.42 3.35 -7.93
C MET A 65 8.12 3.33 -8.71
N ASP A 66 8.18 3.51 -10.04
CA ASP A 66 6.98 3.44 -10.87
C ASP A 66 6.43 2.02 -10.97
N LEU A 67 7.29 1.01 -11.05
CA LEU A 67 6.87 -0.39 -10.93
C LEU A 67 6.18 -0.65 -9.58
N LYS A 68 6.72 -0.12 -8.47
CA LYS A 68 6.07 -0.19 -7.14
C LYS A 68 4.69 0.50 -7.14
N LYS A 69 4.56 1.70 -7.73
CA LYS A 69 3.27 2.40 -7.87
C LYS A 69 2.28 1.55 -8.66
N CYS A 70 2.69 1.01 -9.80
CA CYS A 70 1.86 0.16 -10.65
C CYS A 70 1.36 -1.08 -9.90
N CYS A 71 2.24 -1.77 -9.17
CA CYS A 71 1.89 -2.92 -8.35
C CYS A 71 0.96 -2.57 -7.18
N ASN A 72 0.99 -1.33 -6.69
CA ASN A 72 0.06 -0.84 -5.65
C ASN A 72 -1.31 -0.53 -6.26
N HIS A 73 -1.36 0.42 -7.20
CA HIS A 73 -2.60 0.79 -7.88
C HIS A 73 -2.32 1.57 -9.18
N PRO A 74 -2.96 1.25 -10.32
CA PRO A 74 -2.72 1.96 -11.57
C PRO A 74 -3.18 3.42 -11.54
N TYR A 75 -4.21 3.79 -10.77
CA TYR A 75 -4.65 5.19 -10.62
C TYR A 75 -3.64 6.11 -9.90
N LEU A 76 -2.47 5.60 -9.49
CA LEU A 76 -1.34 6.46 -9.11
C LEU A 76 -0.67 7.13 -10.32
N PHE A 77 -1.00 6.71 -11.54
CA PHE A 77 -0.58 7.37 -12.77
C PHE A 77 -1.65 8.35 -13.26
N PRO A 78 -1.28 9.60 -13.62
CA PRO A 78 -2.24 10.61 -14.06
C PRO A 78 -3.14 10.17 -15.22
N GLY A 79 -2.58 9.50 -16.24
CA GLY A 79 -3.37 8.99 -17.38
C GLY A 79 -4.45 8.02 -16.94
N ALA A 80 -4.11 7.08 -16.06
CA ALA A 80 -5.07 6.13 -15.51
C ALA A 80 -6.14 6.78 -14.64
N ALA A 81 -5.76 7.79 -13.85
CA ALA A 81 -6.64 8.52 -12.95
C ALA A 81 -7.67 9.40 -13.68
N MET A 82 -7.32 9.92 -14.86
CA MET A 82 -8.23 10.70 -15.70
C MET A 82 -9.25 9.82 -16.42
N GLU A 83 -8.83 8.65 -16.90
CA GLU A 83 -9.71 7.68 -17.57
C GLU A 83 -10.56 6.85 -16.59
N ALA A 84 -10.24 6.90 -15.30
CA ALA A 84 -10.93 6.13 -14.27
C ALA A 84 -12.42 6.55 -14.18
N PRO A 85 -13.37 5.59 -14.17
CA PRO A 85 -14.77 5.87 -13.90
C PRO A 85 -14.95 6.57 -12.55
N LYS A 86 -15.71 7.66 -12.55
CA LYS A 86 -16.04 8.45 -11.36
C LYS A 86 -17.55 8.57 -11.21
N ILE A 87 -18.02 8.57 -9.98
CA ILE A 87 -19.40 8.90 -9.64
C ILE A 87 -19.59 10.44 -9.65
N PRO A 88 -20.83 10.96 -9.71
CA PRO A 88 -21.09 12.40 -9.92
C PRO A 88 -20.43 13.35 -8.91
N ASN A 89 -20.08 12.87 -7.71
CA ASN A 89 -19.37 13.65 -6.69
C ASN A 89 -17.83 13.71 -6.91
N GLY A 90 -17.32 13.15 -8.01
CA GLY A 90 -15.89 13.15 -8.36
C GLY A 90 -15.07 12.02 -7.73
N MET A 91 -15.65 11.19 -6.86
CA MET A 91 -14.96 10.02 -6.31
C MET A 91 -14.87 8.90 -7.35
N TYR A 92 -13.82 8.07 -7.27
CA TYR A 92 -13.72 6.88 -8.10
C TYR A 92 -14.87 5.92 -7.84
N GLU A 93 -15.40 5.33 -8.90
CA GLU A 93 -16.40 4.28 -8.79
C GLU A 93 -15.77 3.05 -8.09
N GLY A 94 -16.36 2.62 -6.97
CA GLY A 94 -15.76 1.58 -6.13
C GLY A 94 -15.52 0.24 -6.85
N SER A 95 -16.42 -0.16 -7.75
CA SER A 95 -16.27 -1.40 -8.51
C SER A 95 -15.09 -1.34 -9.48
N ALA A 96 -14.89 -0.19 -10.14
CA ALA A 96 -13.79 0.04 -11.07
C ALA A 96 -12.46 0.15 -10.32
N LEU A 97 -12.45 0.89 -9.21
CA LEU A 97 -11.30 1.05 -8.32
C LEU A 97 -10.77 -0.31 -7.86
N THR A 98 -11.64 -1.18 -7.35
CA THR A 98 -11.20 -2.49 -6.86
C THR A 98 -10.72 -3.40 -7.99
N ARG A 99 -11.43 -3.46 -9.12
CA ARG A 99 -11.05 -4.31 -10.27
C ARG A 99 -9.75 -3.85 -10.94
N ALA A 100 -9.41 -2.57 -10.83
CA ALA A 100 -8.17 -2.03 -11.38
C ALA A 100 -6.91 -2.55 -10.66
N SER A 101 -7.00 -3.07 -9.43
CA SER A 101 -5.86 -3.61 -8.67
C SER A 101 -6.10 -5.02 -8.14
N GLY A 102 -5.18 -5.94 -8.45
CA GLY A 102 -5.23 -7.30 -7.92
C GLY A 102 -5.20 -7.33 -6.38
N LYS A 103 -4.42 -6.42 -5.77
CA LYS A 103 -4.34 -6.30 -4.30
C LYS A 103 -5.68 -5.92 -3.70
N LEU A 104 -6.36 -4.92 -4.26
CA LEU A 104 -7.68 -4.50 -3.77
C LEU A 104 -8.74 -5.58 -4.00
N THR A 105 -8.67 -6.29 -5.13
CA THR A 105 -9.60 -7.40 -5.41
C THR A 105 -9.47 -8.52 -4.37
N LEU A 106 -8.25 -8.92 -4.02
CA LEU A 106 -8.02 -9.90 -2.95
C LEU A 106 -8.44 -9.34 -1.58
N LEU A 107 -8.03 -8.11 -1.27
CA LEU A 107 -8.35 -7.45 -0.01
C LEU A 107 -9.85 -7.38 0.22
N GLN A 108 -10.65 -6.99 -0.79
CA GLN A 108 -12.12 -6.95 -0.70
C GLN A 108 -12.70 -8.31 -0.28
N LYS A 109 -12.25 -9.40 -0.91
CA LYS A 109 -12.71 -10.76 -0.57
C LYS A 109 -12.31 -11.17 0.85
N MET A 110 -11.12 -10.78 1.29
CA MET A 110 -10.66 -11.06 2.66
C MET A 110 -11.42 -10.24 3.71
N MET A 111 -11.70 -8.96 3.44
CA MET A 111 -12.38 -8.09 4.40
C MET A 111 -13.79 -8.58 4.72
N VAL A 112 -14.52 -9.17 3.76
CA VAL A 112 -15.82 -9.78 4.00
C VAL A 112 -15.71 -10.91 5.04
N LYS A 113 -14.83 -11.87 4.79
CA LYS A 113 -14.61 -13.02 5.71
C LYS A 113 -14.13 -12.58 7.10
N LEU A 114 -13.22 -11.61 7.15
CA LEU A 114 -12.68 -11.11 8.42
C LEU A 114 -13.74 -10.36 9.22
N LYS A 115 -14.61 -9.58 8.55
CA LYS A 115 -15.72 -8.88 9.20
C LYS A 115 -16.77 -9.86 9.72
N GLU A 116 -17.14 -10.87 8.94
CA GLU A 116 -18.05 -11.94 9.36
C GLU A 116 -17.51 -12.70 10.58
N GLY A 117 -16.19 -12.92 10.64
CA GLY A 117 -15.51 -13.51 11.80
C GLY A 117 -15.28 -12.55 12.98
N GLY A 118 -15.77 -11.30 12.93
CA GLY A 118 -15.61 -10.32 13.99
C GLY A 118 -14.18 -9.79 14.19
N HIS A 119 -13.29 -9.98 13.21
CA HIS A 119 -11.91 -9.52 13.28
C HIS A 119 -11.80 -8.02 12.97
N ARG A 120 -10.89 -7.35 13.69
CA ARG A 120 -10.47 -5.97 13.39
C ARG A 120 -9.16 -6.00 12.61
N VAL A 121 -9.11 -5.24 11.52
CA VAL A 121 -7.98 -5.25 10.59
C VAL A 121 -7.29 -3.89 10.62
N LEU A 122 -5.95 -3.91 10.70
CA LEU A 122 -5.10 -2.74 10.50
C LEU A 122 -4.34 -2.90 9.18
N VAL A 123 -4.47 -1.92 8.29
CA VAL A 123 -3.82 -1.94 6.97
C VAL A 123 -2.72 -0.90 6.93
N PHE A 124 -1.50 -1.34 6.64
CA PHE A 124 -0.35 -0.47 6.40
C PHE A 124 -0.07 -0.35 4.90
N SER A 125 0.20 0.85 4.42
CA SER A 125 0.59 1.11 3.03
C SER A 125 1.63 2.22 3.00
N GLN A 126 2.70 2.02 2.23
CA GLN A 126 3.64 3.08 1.90
C GLN A 126 3.22 3.70 0.56
N VAL A 127 2.53 4.84 0.63
CA VAL A 127 2.22 5.63 -0.56
C VAL A 127 3.47 6.38 -1.00
N HIS A 128 3.92 6.12 -2.23
CA HIS A 128 5.05 6.82 -2.82
C HIS A 128 4.53 7.86 -3.82
N THR A 129 3.93 8.94 -3.32
CA THR A 129 3.71 10.14 -4.13
C THR A 129 5.05 10.84 -4.29
N HIS A 130 5.73 10.60 -5.41
CA HIS A 130 6.96 11.32 -5.71
C HIS A 130 6.61 12.75 -6.10
N THR A 131 6.86 13.69 -5.20
CA THR A 131 7.29 15.05 -5.58
C THR A 131 8.79 14.93 -5.84
N HIS A 132 9.26 15.24 -7.04
CA HIS A 132 10.69 15.34 -7.31
C HIS A 132 11.15 16.79 -7.11
N THR A 133 11.88 17.05 -6.04
CA THR A 133 13.04 17.97 -6.02
C THR A 133 14.00 17.48 -4.93
N HIS A 134 15.27 17.35 -5.27
CA HIS A 134 16.34 16.80 -4.43
C HIS A 134 16.57 17.59 -3.13
N THR A 135 16.92 16.88 -2.05
CA THR A 135 18.03 17.13 -1.08
C THR A 135 17.69 16.47 0.27
N HIS A 136 18.66 15.80 0.87
CA HIS A 136 18.57 15.04 2.11
C HIS A 136 17.70 15.67 3.21
N THR A 137 16.85 14.86 3.85
CA THR A 137 16.50 15.00 5.27
C THR A 137 16.04 13.64 5.80
N HIS A 138 16.81 13.08 6.73
CA HIS A 138 16.39 11.96 7.55
C HIS A 138 15.06 12.31 8.21
N THR A 139 14.03 11.49 8.02
CA THR A 139 12.84 11.54 8.86
C THR A 139 12.65 10.17 9.50
N HIS A 140 13.19 10.02 10.71
CA HIS A 140 12.72 9.01 11.64
C HIS A 140 11.25 9.28 11.92
N THR A 141 10.37 8.28 11.76
CA THR A 141 9.01 8.35 12.27
C THR A 141 8.82 7.24 13.30
N HIS A 142 8.54 7.67 14.52
CA HIS A 142 8.43 6.86 15.72
C HIS A 142 7.31 5.82 15.65
N THR A 143 7.64 4.63 16.17
CA THR A 143 6.69 3.60 16.55
C THR A 143 5.86 4.07 17.74
N HIS A 144 4.56 4.30 17.53
CA HIS A 144 3.60 4.32 18.64
C HIS A 144 2.79 3.00 18.62
N THR A 145 3.05 2.18 19.64
CA THR A 145 2.25 1.00 19.96
C THR A 145 1.15 1.46 20.92
N HIS A 146 -0.11 1.46 20.48
CA HIS A 146 -1.25 1.48 21.40
C HIS A 146 -1.90 0.10 21.42
N THR A 147 -1.72 -0.60 22.54
CA THR A 147 -2.45 -1.82 22.91
C THR A 147 -3.70 -1.38 23.67
N HIS A 148 -4.90 -1.65 23.13
CA HIS A 148 -6.12 -1.60 23.93
C HIS A 148 -6.46 -2.99 24.43
N THR A 149 -6.30 -3.21 25.73
CA THR A 149 -6.85 -4.35 26.48
C THR A 149 -8.33 -4.07 26.72
N HIS A 150 -9.22 -4.92 26.21
CA HIS A 150 -10.59 -4.96 26.71
C HIS A 150 -10.62 -5.90 27.93
N THR A 151 -10.82 -5.31 29.10
CA THR A 151 -11.27 -6.02 30.30
C THR A 151 -12.74 -6.37 30.08
N HIS A 152 -13.05 -7.67 29.98
CA HIS A 152 -14.41 -8.13 30.24
C HIS A 152 -14.52 -8.37 31.74
N THR A 153 -15.36 -7.59 32.40
CA THR A 153 -15.81 -7.82 33.78
C THR A 153 -17.22 -8.39 33.70
N LEU A 154 -17.35 -9.62 34.22
CA LEU A 154 -18.54 -10.43 34.52
C LEU A 154 -19.41 -10.86 33.32
#